data_AF-A0A970QEN2-F1
#
_entry.id   AF-A0A970QEN2-F1
#
_cell.length_a   1.000
_cell.length_b   1.000
_cell.length_c   1.000
_cell.angle_alpha   90.00
_cell.angle_beta   90.00
_cell.angle_gamma   90.00
#
_symmetry.space_group_name_H-M   'P 1'
#
loop_
_entity.id
_entity.type
_entity.pdbx_description
1 polymer ?
#
loop_
_entity_poly.entity_id
_entity_poly.type
_entity_poly.pdbx_seq_one_letter_code
_entity_poly.pdbx_strand_id
1 'polypeptide(L)'
;DKPNGFIIRDREYKYEYDPIDGYEALFRVPDRLANRLECTSEEKDKVHYFRELRKNIFEPRWNAYDALEKLYHDFLFTESFLSADLANADAVEPVPVDNLTTDLVWGDKWRKIKAYLWAAPWISEPKPLHFSCEVRPGRYLLALHLFSNTDVLDHPSSMVRVRVMKEEHARDVHYTTDKDWGVPYGLSEVGVVDVPDGKFEIEVHAGDAPYWSVIGGFRLTLAETVEATADLPDDEQLQDQLRALGYL
;
A
#
# COMPACT_ATOMS: atom_id res chain seq x y z
N ASP A 1 8.58 -22.14 -1.22
CA ASP A 1 7.69 -22.30 -0.04
C ASP A 1 6.26 -22.49 -0.51
N LYS A 2 5.42 -23.25 0.23
CA LYS A 2 3.99 -23.35 -0.12
C LYS A 2 3.29 -21.99 0.12
N PRO A 3 2.22 -21.65 -0.61
CA PRO A 3 1.48 -20.41 -0.34
C PRO A 3 0.97 -20.42 1.10
N ASN A 4 1.01 -19.26 1.77
CA ASN A 4 0.50 -19.10 3.14
C ASN A 4 -1.02 -19.33 3.25
N GLY A 5 -1.72 -19.46 2.12
CA GLY A 5 -3.15 -19.75 2.03
C GLY A 5 -3.74 -19.26 0.70
N PHE A 6 -4.87 -19.81 0.30
CA PHE A 6 -5.69 -19.31 -0.81
C PHE A 6 -6.89 -18.57 -0.25
N ILE A 7 -7.09 -17.32 -0.68
CA ILE A 7 -8.31 -16.55 -0.42
C ILE A 7 -8.97 -16.27 -1.76
N ILE A 8 -10.11 -16.90 -2.02
CA ILE A 8 -10.89 -16.72 -3.25
C ILE A 8 -12.21 -16.05 -2.87
N ARG A 9 -12.57 -14.95 -3.53
CA ARG A 9 -13.74 -14.17 -3.16
C ARG A 9 -14.60 -13.83 -4.38
N ASP A 10 -15.91 -13.95 -4.22
CA ASP A 10 -16.89 -13.37 -5.13
C ASP A 10 -17.71 -12.28 -4.40
N ARG A 11 -18.84 -11.87 -4.99
CA ARG A 11 -19.70 -10.81 -4.41
C ARG A 11 -20.40 -11.25 -3.13
N GLU A 12 -20.62 -12.55 -2.94
CA GLU A 12 -21.45 -13.12 -1.87
C GLU A 12 -20.65 -13.94 -0.86
N TYR A 13 -19.49 -14.48 -1.26
CA TYR A 13 -18.70 -15.42 -0.47
C TYR A 13 -17.20 -15.14 -0.52
N LYS A 14 -16.52 -15.52 0.56
CA LYS A 14 -15.07 -15.60 0.70
C LYS A 14 -14.71 -17.02 1.11
N TYR A 15 -13.93 -17.70 0.29
CA TYR A 15 -13.37 -19.01 0.55
C TYR A 15 -11.93 -18.88 1.02
N GLU A 16 -11.57 -19.57 2.10
CA GLU A 16 -10.22 -19.66 2.62
C GLU A 16 -9.75 -21.12 2.64
N TYR A 17 -8.49 -21.33 2.24
CA TYR A 17 -7.82 -22.60 2.38
C TYR A 17 -6.37 -22.41 2.83
N ASP A 18 -5.98 -23.07 3.91
CA ASP A 18 -4.58 -23.14 4.36
C ASP A 18 -3.99 -24.51 3.95
N PRO A 19 -2.94 -24.55 3.12
CA PRO A 19 -2.31 -25.80 2.72
C PRO A 19 -1.40 -26.44 3.79
N ILE A 20 -1.12 -25.73 4.89
CA ILE A 20 -0.25 -26.21 5.98
C ILE A 20 -1.03 -27.21 6.85
N ASP A 21 -2.20 -26.81 7.34
CA ASP A 21 -3.03 -27.63 8.23
C ASP A 21 -4.28 -28.20 7.54
N GLY A 22 -4.54 -27.78 6.29
CA GLY A 22 -5.71 -28.19 5.53
C GLY A 22 -7.00 -27.47 5.94
N TYR A 23 -6.91 -26.38 6.71
CA TYR A 23 -8.06 -25.55 7.06
C TYR A 23 -8.79 -25.11 5.81
N GLU A 24 -10.12 -25.26 5.81
CA GLU A 24 -10.97 -24.87 4.70
C GLU A 24 -12.28 -24.30 5.24
N ALA A 25 -12.61 -23.08 4.86
CA ALA A 25 -13.84 -22.43 5.30
C ALA A 25 -14.43 -21.50 4.25
N LEU A 26 -15.75 -21.34 4.30
CA LEU A 26 -16.50 -20.42 3.45
C LEU A 26 -17.26 -19.43 4.32
N PHE A 27 -17.15 -18.15 4.00
CA PHE A 27 -17.78 -17.05 4.74
C PHE A 27 -18.68 -16.22 3.83
N ARG A 28 -19.79 -15.72 4.36
CA ARG A 28 -20.63 -14.73 3.67
C ARG A 28 -19.96 -13.35 3.65
N VAL A 29 -20.05 -12.67 2.51
CA VAL A 29 -19.58 -11.28 2.33
C VAL A 29 -20.71 -10.31 2.72
N PRO A 30 -20.42 -9.18 3.41
CA PRO A 30 -19.11 -8.70 3.84
C PRO A 30 -18.53 -9.50 5.02
N ASP A 31 -17.35 -10.08 4.82
CA ASP A 31 -16.61 -10.77 5.87
C ASP A 31 -15.88 -9.74 6.74
N ARG A 32 -16.42 -9.48 7.93
CA ARG A 32 -15.80 -8.63 8.96
C ARG A 32 -15.57 -9.50 10.20
N LEU A 33 -14.39 -9.43 10.81
CA LEU A 33 -14.02 -10.25 11.97
C LEU A 33 -15.10 -10.32 13.07
N ALA A 34 -15.70 -9.18 13.43
CA ALA A 34 -16.74 -9.13 14.46
C ALA A 34 -18.06 -9.84 14.10
N ASN A 35 -18.36 -9.99 12.80
CA ASN A 35 -19.62 -10.53 12.27
C ASN A 35 -19.38 -11.65 11.25
N ARG A 36 -18.31 -12.43 11.44
CA ARG A 36 -17.91 -13.47 10.51
C ARG A 36 -18.95 -14.60 10.54
N LEU A 37 -19.61 -14.83 9.40
CA LEU A 37 -20.60 -15.88 9.25
C LEU A 37 -20.02 -17.01 8.39
N GLU A 38 -19.50 -18.03 9.06
CA GLU A 38 -19.09 -19.27 8.39
C GLU A 38 -20.33 -20.04 7.91
N CYS A 39 -20.30 -20.50 6.66
CA CYS A 39 -21.40 -21.24 6.03
C CYS A 39 -20.90 -22.48 5.27
N THR A 40 -19.76 -23.04 5.69
CA THR A 40 -19.09 -24.18 5.04
C THR A 40 -19.99 -25.41 4.95
N SER A 41 -20.78 -25.70 6.00
CA SER A 41 -21.67 -26.87 6.06
C SER A 41 -22.97 -26.71 5.27
N GLU A 42 -23.45 -25.47 5.15
CA GLU A 42 -24.72 -25.09 4.55
C GLU A 42 -24.59 -24.97 3.03
N GLU A 43 -23.48 -24.41 2.56
CA GLU A 43 -23.26 -24.03 1.15
C GLU A 43 -22.29 -24.98 0.44
N LYS A 44 -22.53 -26.30 0.56
CA LYS A 44 -21.62 -27.34 0.06
C LYS A 44 -21.28 -27.22 -1.42
N ASP A 45 -22.25 -26.82 -2.24
CA ASP A 45 -22.05 -26.63 -3.69
C ASP A 45 -21.08 -25.46 -3.96
N LYS A 46 -21.16 -24.39 -3.16
CA LYS A 46 -20.24 -23.25 -3.25
C LYS A 46 -18.85 -23.61 -2.76
N VAL A 47 -18.74 -24.35 -1.65
CA VAL A 47 -17.45 -24.87 -1.19
C VAL A 47 -16.81 -25.75 -2.27
N HIS A 48 -17.58 -26.65 -2.89
CA HIS A 48 -17.07 -27.49 -3.98
C HIS A 48 -16.62 -26.65 -5.18
N TYR A 49 -17.41 -25.66 -5.60
CA TYR A 49 -17.05 -24.74 -6.68
C TYR A 49 -15.72 -24.02 -6.41
N PHE A 50 -15.54 -23.42 -5.24
CA PHE A 50 -14.29 -22.73 -4.90
C PHE A 50 -13.11 -23.69 -4.78
N ARG A 51 -13.32 -24.90 -4.26
CA ARG A 51 -12.29 -25.93 -4.20
C ARG A 51 -11.83 -26.35 -5.61
N GLU A 52 -12.75 -26.50 -6.56
CA GLU A 52 -12.40 -26.80 -7.96
C GLU A 52 -11.69 -25.62 -8.62
N LEU A 53 -12.12 -24.38 -8.38
CA LEU A 53 -11.38 -23.19 -8.85
C LEU A 53 -9.95 -23.18 -8.30
N ARG A 54 -9.80 -23.44 -7.01
CA ARG A 54 -8.50 -23.49 -6.33
C ARG A 54 -7.61 -24.54 -6.98
N LYS A 55 -8.06 -25.79 -7.09
CA LYS A 55 -7.26 -26.92 -7.60
C LYS A 55 -6.96 -26.84 -9.10
N ASN A 56 -7.93 -26.40 -9.90
CA ASN A 56 -7.82 -26.49 -11.36
C ASN A 56 -7.32 -25.18 -12.00
N ILE A 57 -7.42 -24.04 -11.31
CA ILE A 57 -7.04 -22.73 -11.85
C ILE A 57 -5.92 -22.10 -11.03
N PHE A 58 -6.13 -21.89 -9.73
CA PHE A 58 -5.22 -21.07 -8.93
C PHE A 58 -3.96 -21.82 -8.47
N GLU A 59 -4.08 -23.07 -8.00
CA GLU A 59 -2.93 -23.91 -7.62
C GLU A 59 -1.96 -24.12 -8.80
N PRO A 60 -2.41 -24.47 -10.02
CA PRO A 60 -1.50 -24.62 -11.17
C PRO A 60 -0.79 -23.32 -11.54
N ARG A 61 -1.49 -22.18 -11.51
CA ARG A 61 -0.90 -20.86 -11.77
C ARG A 61 0.12 -20.48 -10.70
N TRP A 62 -0.20 -20.72 -9.44
CA TRP A 62 0.74 -20.52 -8.33
C TRP A 62 1.97 -21.40 -8.50
N ASN A 63 1.81 -22.68 -8.82
CA ASN A 63 2.94 -23.59 -9.03
C ASN A 63 3.81 -23.18 -10.24
N ALA A 64 3.20 -22.71 -11.33
CA ALA A 64 3.93 -22.17 -12.47
C ALA A 64 4.73 -20.93 -12.08
N TYR A 65 4.11 -20.02 -11.33
CA TYR A 65 4.75 -18.84 -10.76
C TYR A 65 5.84 -19.20 -9.73
N ASP A 66 5.67 -20.29 -8.97
CA ASP A 66 6.64 -20.78 -7.99
C ASP A 66 7.88 -21.44 -8.58
N ALA A 67 7.75 -21.96 -9.80
CA ALA A 67 8.86 -22.51 -10.55
C ALA A 67 9.73 -21.44 -11.23
N LEU A 68 9.25 -20.19 -11.33
CA LEU A 68 10.03 -19.09 -11.90
C LEU A 68 11.05 -18.56 -10.91
N GLU A 69 12.12 -17.98 -11.44
CA GLU A 69 13.02 -17.16 -10.64
C GLU A 69 12.18 -16.06 -9.97
N LYS A 70 12.25 -16.03 -8.65
CA LYS A 70 11.49 -15.06 -7.87
C LYS A 70 12.15 -13.73 -8.06
N LEU A 71 11.49 -12.86 -8.81
CA LEU A 71 11.67 -11.43 -8.65
C LEU A 71 11.41 -11.13 -7.18
N TYR A 72 12.47 -10.83 -6.43
CA TYR A 72 12.45 -10.64 -4.97
C TYR A 72 11.56 -9.48 -4.49
N HIS A 73 10.76 -8.89 -5.39
CA HIS A 73 9.67 -7.98 -5.06
C HIS A 73 8.48 -8.64 -4.38
N ASP A 74 8.48 -9.97 -4.32
CA ASP A 74 7.36 -10.77 -3.84
C ASP A 74 7.51 -11.18 -2.38
N PHE A 75 7.77 -10.22 -1.49
CA PHE A 75 7.91 -10.54 -0.08
C PHE A 75 7.21 -9.51 0.81
N LEU A 76 6.01 -9.91 1.26
CA LEU A 76 5.32 -9.41 2.45
C LEU A 76 5.43 -7.89 2.63
N PHE A 77 4.84 -7.13 1.71
CA PHE A 77 4.68 -5.70 1.92
C PHE A 77 3.32 -5.40 2.55
N THR A 78 3.32 -4.43 3.46
CA THR A 78 2.09 -3.80 3.93
C THR A 78 1.97 -2.45 3.26
N GLU A 79 0.98 -2.33 2.37
CA GLU A 79 0.54 -1.05 1.82
C GLU A 79 -0.65 -0.54 2.64
N SER A 80 -0.41 0.55 3.37
CA SER A 80 -1.48 1.29 4.03
C SER A 80 -1.86 2.47 3.14
N PHE A 81 -2.98 2.30 2.44
CA PHE A 81 -3.64 3.41 1.73
C PHE A 81 -4.43 4.27 2.73
N LEU A 82 -4.46 5.58 2.48
CA LEU A 82 -4.92 6.65 3.36
C LEU A 82 -6.41 6.61 3.75
N SER A 83 -7.13 5.53 3.44
CA SER A 83 -8.55 5.36 3.72
C SER A 83 -8.87 4.61 5.02
N ALA A 84 -7.92 3.90 5.65
CA ALA A 84 -8.24 3.01 6.78
C ALA A 84 -7.74 3.48 8.17
N ASP A 85 -6.54 4.06 8.29
CA ASP A 85 -5.84 4.11 9.60
C ASP A 85 -5.25 5.48 10.00
N LEU A 86 -5.93 6.58 9.65
CA LEU A 86 -5.54 7.92 10.10
C LEU A 86 -6.05 8.19 11.53
N ALA A 87 -5.14 8.39 12.48
CA ALA A 87 -5.49 8.59 13.89
C ALA A 87 -6.12 9.97 14.19
N ASN A 88 -5.79 10.99 13.41
CA ASN A 88 -6.23 12.37 13.60
C ASN A 88 -7.05 12.90 12.41
N ALA A 89 -8.27 12.40 12.26
CA ALA A 89 -9.16 12.76 11.16
C ALA A 89 -9.48 14.27 11.07
N ASP A 90 -9.32 15.04 12.15
CA ASP A 90 -9.56 16.50 12.16
C ASP A 90 -8.50 17.30 11.39
N ALA A 91 -7.33 16.71 11.13
CA ALA A 91 -6.28 17.27 10.29
C ALA A 91 -6.60 17.18 8.78
N VAL A 92 -7.67 16.48 8.39
CA VAL A 92 -8.07 16.25 7.01
C VAL A 92 -9.45 16.82 6.74
N GLU A 93 -9.60 17.53 5.62
CA GLU A 93 -10.88 17.93 5.06
C GLU A 93 -11.13 17.27 3.70
N PRO A 94 -12.30 16.66 3.46
CA PRO A 94 -12.63 16.11 2.15
C PRO A 94 -12.99 17.22 1.18
N VAL A 95 -12.46 17.17 -0.04
CA VAL A 95 -12.74 18.15 -1.11
C VAL A 95 -13.36 17.43 -2.33
N PRO A 96 -14.48 17.93 -2.87
CA PRO A 96 -15.06 17.38 -4.10
C PRO A 96 -14.06 17.39 -5.26
N VAL A 97 -14.12 16.36 -6.11
CA VAL A 97 -13.14 16.09 -7.18
C VAL A 97 -13.01 17.24 -8.20
N ASP A 98 -14.06 18.05 -8.36
CA ASP A 98 -14.14 19.11 -9.38
C ASP A 98 -13.40 20.41 -9.00
N ASN A 99 -12.83 20.49 -7.79
CA ASN A 99 -12.30 21.73 -7.22
C ASN A 99 -10.77 21.84 -7.21
N LEU A 100 -10.01 21.06 -8.00
CA LEU A 100 -8.57 21.32 -8.20
C LEU A 100 -8.29 22.60 -9.03
N THR A 101 -9.16 23.61 -8.92
CA THR A 101 -9.01 24.91 -9.59
C THR A 101 -8.08 25.82 -8.80
N THR A 102 -7.53 26.83 -9.46
CA THR A 102 -6.70 27.92 -8.88
C THR A 102 -7.37 28.67 -7.72
N ASP A 103 -8.68 28.50 -7.53
CA ASP A 103 -9.47 29.18 -6.50
C ASP A 103 -9.48 28.42 -5.17
N LEU A 104 -8.77 27.29 -5.12
CA LEU A 104 -8.67 26.45 -3.95
C LEU A 104 -7.83 27.17 -2.86
N VAL A 105 -8.49 27.81 -1.88
CA VAL A 105 -7.81 28.46 -0.74
C VAL A 105 -7.21 27.39 0.16
N TRP A 106 -5.87 27.29 0.19
CA TRP A 106 -5.14 26.38 1.08
C TRP A 106 -5.13 26.89 2.53
N GLY A 107 -5.29 25.98 3.49
CA GLY A 107 -5.41 26.29 4.92
C GLY A 107 -4.58 25.37 5.80
N ASP A 108 -4.94 25.27 7.08
CA ASP A 108 -4.24 24.50 8.12
C ASP A 108 -4.56 22.99 8.11
N LYS A 109 -5.14 22.48 7.02
CA LYS A 109 -5.57 21.09 6.88
C LYS A 109 -5.08 20.46 5.58
N TRP A 110 -4.90 19.15 5.65
CA TRP A 110 -4.73 18.31 4.48
C TRP A 110 -6.08 18.13 3.77
N ARG A 111 -6.05 18.07 2.45
CA ARG A 111 -7.24 17.92 1.62
C ARG A 111 -7.28 16.53 1.03
N LYS A 112 -8.34 15.79 1.33
CA LYS A 112 -8.58 14.48 0.71
C LYS A 112 -9.25 14.67 -0.64
N ILE A 113 -8.49 14.44 -1.70
CA ILE A 113 -8.95 14.51 -3.09
C ILE A 113 -8.76 13.11 -3.69
N LYS A 114 -9.87 12.43 -3.99
CA LYS A 114 -9.86 11.00 -4.36
C LYS A 114 -9.17 10.15 -3.28
N ALA A 115 -8.09 9.46 -3.64
CA ALA A 115 -7.32 8.58 -2.76
C ALA A 115 -6.10 9.28 -2.13
N TYR A 116 -5.91 10.58 -2.36
CA TYR A 116 -4.70 11.31 -2.02
C TYR A 116 -4.95 12.40 -0.99
N LEU A 117 -3.95 12.67 -0.15
CA LEU A 117 -3.94 13.79 0.77
C LEU A 117 -3.01 14.87 0.24
N TRP A 118 -3.56 16.07 0.08
CA TRP A 118 -2.90 17.24 -0.48
C TRP A 118 -2.69 18.28 0.61
N ALA A 119 -1.51 18.88 0.65
CA ALA A 119 -1.24 20.03 1.51
C ALA A 119 -0.40 21.05 0.76
N ALA A 120 -0.65 22.33 1.07
CA ALA A 120 0.13 23.43 0.55
C ALA A 120 0.41 24.41 1.71
N PRO A 121 1.61 24.38 2.30
CA PRO A 121 2.00 25.16 3.47
C PRO A 121 2.29 26.64 3.13
N TRP A 122 1.69 27.17 2.06
CA TRP A 122 2.02 28.51 1.55
C TRP A 122 1.42 29.64 2.38
N ILE A 123 0.27 29.38 3.01
CA ILE A 123 -0.49 30.36 3.82
C ILE A 123 -0.44 29.98 5.30
N SER A 124 -0.71 28.71 5.60
CA SER A 124 -0.65 28.14 6.94
C SER A 124 -0.04 26.76 6.86
N GLU A 125 0.76 26.42 7.86
CA GLU A 125 1.25 25.06 8.02
C GLU A 125 0.07 24.15 8.39
N PRO A 126 -0.14 23.05 7.66
CA PRO A 126 -1.18 22.10 8.00
C PRO A 126 -0.74 21.19 9.15
N LYS A 127 -1.70 20.76 9.97
CA LYS A 127 -1.41 19.81 11.06
C LYS A 127 -0.75 18.53 10.51
N PRO A 128 0.20 17.92 11.22
CA PRO A 128 0.77 16.64 10.80
C PRO A 128 -0.29 15.54 10.77
N LEU A 129 -0.08 14.55 9.91
CA LEU A 129 -0.89 13.33 9.83
C LEU A 129 -0.25 12.24 10.68
N HIS A 130 -1.05 11.50 11.44
CA HIS A 130 -0.58 10.37 12.23
C HIS A 130 -1.20 9.08 11.72
N PHE A 131 -0.36 8.14 11.28
CA PHE A 131 -0.78 6.81 10.87
C PHE A 131 -0.25 5.76 11.82
N SER A 132 -1.06 4.72 12.04
CA SER A 132 -0.68 3.56 12.83
C SER A 132 -1.15 2.30 12.12
N CYS A 133 -0.30 1.29 11.98
CA CYS A 133 -0.73 -0.03 11.50
C CYS A 133 0.00 -1.15 12.24
N GLU A 134 -0.62 -2.32 12.23
CA GLU A 134 -0.01 -3.55 12.75
C GLU A 134 0.71 -4.28 11.62
N VAL A 135 1.96 -4.63 11.87
CA VAL A 135 2.83 -5.41 10.98
C VAL A 135 3.54 -6.51 11.77
N ARG A 136 4.20 -7.43 11.08
CA ARG A 136 5.03 -8.41 11.80
C ARG A 136 6.21 -7.70 12.44
N PRO A 137 6.70 -8.15 13.61
CA PRO A 137 7.95 -7.67 14.16
C PRO A 137 9.10 -7.85 13.16
N GLY A 138 9.86 -6.80 12.86
CA GLY A 138 10.92 -6.87 11.87
C GLY A 138 11.53 -5.53 11.51
N ARG A 139 12.50 -5.58 10.58
CA ARG A 139 13.16 -4.42 10.00
C ARG A 139 12.62 -4.20 8.60
N TYR A 140 12.25 -2.96 8.28
CA TYR A 140 11.52 -2.62 7.06
C TYR A 140 12.17 -1.47 6.31
N LEU A 141 12.19 -1.53 4.98
CA LEU A 141 12.32 -0.36 4.12
C LEU A 141 10.97 0.36 4.08
N LEU A 142 10.97 1.62 4.52
CA LEU A 142 9.82 2.51 4.41
C LEU A 142 9.93 3.33 3.13
N ALA A 143 8.86 3.32 2.33
CA ALA A 143 8.70 4.18 1.17
C ALA A 143 7.35 4.89 1.19
N LEU A 144 7.30 6.12 0.67
CA LEU A 144 6.07 6.89 0.51
C LEU A 144 5.63 6.95 -0.93
N HIS A 145 4.33 6.83 -1.16
CA HIS A 145 3.74 7.06 -2.47
C HIS A 145 3.51 8.56 -2.67
N LEU A 146 4.43 9.23 -3.36
CA LEU A 146 4.42 10.68 -3.60
C LEU A 146 4.04 11.00 -5.04
N PHE A 147 3.43 12.17 -5.25
CA PHE A 147 3.14 12.67 -6.59
C PHE A 147 4.38 13.33 -7.22
N SER A 148 4.63 13.00 -8.48
CA SER A 148 5.86 13.27 -9.23
C SER A 148 5.68 14.34 -10.32
N ASN A 149 4.90 15.38 -10.06
CA ASN A 149 4.81 16.50 -10.98
C ASN A 149 5.83 17.57 -10.60
N THR A 150 6.53 18.10 -11.61
CA THR A 150 7.61 19.06 -11.41
C THR A 150 7.09 20.35 -10.81
N ASP A 151 5.91 20.83 -11.22
CA ASP A 151 5.31 22.06 -10.73
C ASP A 151 3.77 22.02 -10.69
N VAL A 152 3.18 22.55 -9.62
CA VAL A 152 1.75 22.88 -9.53
C VAL A 152 1.64 24.32 -9.06
N LEU A 153 0.95 25.17 -9.83
CA LEU A 153 0.78 26.61 -9.53
C LEU A 153 2.12 27.34 -9.28
N ASP A 154 3.16 27.03 -10.05
CA ASP A 154 4.52 27.58 -9.90
C ASP A 154 5.24 27.19 -8.59
N HIS A 155 4.79 26.13 -7.93
CA HIS A 155 5.44 25.57 -6.74
C HIS A 155 6.09 24.19 -7.03
N PRO A 156 7.34 23.98 -6.55
CA PRO A 156 8.10 22.78 -6.86
C PRO A 156 7.50 21.52 -6.23
N SER A 157 7.78 20.38 -6.88
CA SER A 157 7.30 19.02 -6.60
C SER A 157 7.20 18.59 -5.13
N SER A 158 6.35 17.59 -4.86
CA SER A 158 6.01 17.12 -3.51
C SER A 158 7.21 16.86 -2.60
N MET A 159 7.28 17.61 -1.49
CA MET A 159 8.13 17.32 -0.33
C MET A 159 7.24 16.96 0.85
N VAL A 160 7.64 15.98 1.64
CA VAL A 160 7.04 15.70 2.96
C VAL A 160 8.14 15.46 3.97
N ARG A 161 7.85 15.76 5.24
CA ARG A 161 8.75 15.47 6.34
C ARG A 161 8.15 14.35 7.19
N VAL A 162 8.92 13.30 7.40
CA VAL A 162 8.46 12.05 8.02
C VAL A 162 9.18 11.82 9.33
N ARG A 163 8.43 11.53 10.39
CA ARG A 163 8.98 11.07 11.66
C ARG A 163 8.35 9.76 12.07
N VAL A 164 9.15 8.73 12.24
CA VAL A 164 8.71 7.47 12.86
C VAL A 164 8.68 7.70 14.37
N MET A 165 7.58 7.36 15.06
CA MET A 165 7.31 7.83 16.45
C MET A 165 8.34 7.39 17.52
N LYS A 166 9.26 6.48 17.19
CA LYS A 166 10.37 6.03 18.05
C LYS A 166 11.74 6.59 17.62
N GLU A 167 11.79 7.39 16.56
CA GLU A 167 13.00 8.03 16.06
C GLU A 167 13.06 9.49 16.52
N GLU A 168 14.26 9.96 16.86
CA GLU A 168 14.48 11.34 17.32
C GLU A 168 14.41 12.35 16.17
N HIS A 169 14.70 11.92 14.94
CA HIS A 169 14.86 12.81 13.80
C HIS A 169 13.78 12.56 12.75
N ALA A 170 13.23 13.66 12.24
CA ALA A 170 12.42 13.62 11.04
C ALA A 170 13.33 13.58 9.80
N ARG A 171 12.84 12.97 8.73
CA ARG A 171 13.52 12.82 7.44
C ARG A 171 12.72 13.57 6.38
N ASP A 172 13.40 14.40 5.60
CA ASP A 172 12.80 15.07 4.45
C ASP A 172 12.81 14.12 3.26
N VAL A 173 11.63 13.88 2.67
CA VAL A 173 11.42 12.96 1.57
C VAL A 173 10.98 13.77 0.37
N HIS A 174 11.81 13.74 -0.67
CA HIS A 174 11.54 14.39 -1.94
C HIS A 174 11.27 13.34 -3.00
N TYR A 175 10.37 13.65 -3.92
CA TYR A 175 10.31 12.92 -5.18
C TYR A 175 11.38 13.46 -6.13
N THR A 176 12.48 12.73 -6.32
CA THR A 176 13.53 13.09 -7.29
C THR A 176 13.17 12.54 -8.67
N THR A 177 12.69 13.42 -9.56
CA THR A 177 12.40 13.12 -10.97
C THR A 177 13.70 12.98 -11.77
N ASP A 178 14.46 11.91 -11.57
CA ASP A 178 15.61 11.64 -12.45
C ASP A 178 15.22 10.83 -13.69
N LYS A 179 14.08 10.12 -13.70
CA LYS A 179 13.67 9.28 -14.84
C LYS A 179 12.15 9.23 -14.97
N ASP A 180 11.69 9.39 -16.22
CA ASP A 180 10.36 9.10 -16.74
C ASP A 180 9.21 10.09 -16.49
N TRP A 181 8.99 10.93 -17.50
CA TRP A 181 7.85 11.82 -17.74
C TRP A 181 6.50 11.10 -17.95
N GLY A 182 6.27 9.95 -17.31
CA GLY A 182 5.14 9.05 -17.62
C GLY A 182 4.29 8.59 -16.43
N VAL A 183 4.83 8.58 -15.21
CA VAL A 183 4.11 8.08 -14.03
C VAL A 183 3.91 9.24 -13.06
N PRO A 184 2.67 9.72 -12.85
CA PRO A 184 2.40 10.88 -12.00
C PRO A 184 2.58 10.60 -10.50
N TYR A 185 2.78 9.36 -10.10
CA TYR A 185 3.07 9.00 -8.71
C TYR A 185 4.14 7.91 -8.67
N GLY A 186 4.99 7.92 -7.64
CA GLY A 186 5.93 6.84 -7.42
C GLY A 186 6.34 6.71 -5.96
N LEU A 187 7.15 5.70 -5.69
CA LEU A 187 7.65 5.42 -4.34
C LEU A 187 8.96 6.17 -4.11
N SER A 188 8.97 7.02 -3.10
CA SER A 188 10.18 7.68 -2.61
C SER A 188 10.62 6.99 -1.33
N GLU A 189 11.87 6.52 -1.32
CA GLU A 189 12.46 5.89 -0.15
C GLU A 189 12.60 6.90 1.00
N VAL A 190 12.15 6.49 2.18
CA VAL A 190 12.38 7.19 3.46
C VAL A 190 13.58 6.59 4.19
N GLY A 191 13.84 5.31 3.94
CA GLY A 191 14.94 4.53 4.49
C GLY A 191 14.45 3.40 5.39
N VAL A 192 15.39 2.76 6.06
CA VAL A 192 15.12 1.58 6.89
C VAL A 192 14.63 1.98 8.29
N VAL A 193 13.68 1.22 8.83
CA VAL A 193 13.02 1.42 10.13
C VAL A 193 12.88 0.08 10.86
N ASP A 194 13.00 0.10 12.19
CA ASP A 194 12.83 -1.10 13.03
C ASP A 194 11.46 -1.09 13.73
N VAL A 195 10.72 -2.18 13.62
CA VAL A 195 9.39 -2.36 14.22
C VAL A 195 9.40 -3.61 15.13
N PRO A 196 9.97 -3.54 16.34
CA PRO A 196 10.22 -4.72 17.18
C PRO A 196 8.97 -5.32 17.83
N ASP A 197 7.90 -4.54 17.97
CA ASP A 197 6.64 -4.91 18.65
C ASP A 197 5.47 -5.10 17.67
N GLY A 198 5.75 -5.06 16.36
CA GLY A 198 4.72 -5.19 15.32
C GLY A 198 3.78 -3.99 15.23
N LYS A 199 4.06 -2.88 15.91
CA LYS A 199 3.28 -1.64 15.81
C LYS A 199 4.09 -0.56 15.12
N PHE A 200 3.70 -0.20 13.90
CA PHE A 200 4.31 0.88 13.15
C PHE A 200 3.51 2.18 13.32
N GLU A 201 4.19 3.26 13.69
CA GLU A 201 3.59 4.59 13.84
C GLU A 201 4.45 5.64 13.14
N ILE A 202 3.83 6.43 12.28
CA ILE A 202 4.48 7.44 11.45
C ILE A 202 3.69 8.75 11.53
N GLU A 203 4.42 9.84 11.69
CA GLU A 203 3.94 11.21 11.60
C GLU A 203 4.44 11.82 10.29
N VAL A 204 3.53 12.38 9.51
CA VAL A 204 3.82 12.99 8.20
C VAL A 204 3.43 14.46 8.24
N HIS A 205 4.41 15.33 8.07
CA HIS A 205 4.24 16.76 7.91
C HIS A 205 4.25 17.13 6.43
N ALA A 206 3.59 18.22 6.10
CA ALA A 206 3.81 18.86 4.81
C ALA A 206 5.30 19.26 4.70
N GLY A 207 5.78 19.42 3.48
CA GLY A 207 7.07 20.05 3.23
C GLY A 207 7.08 21.49 3.74
N ASP A 208 8.24 22.14 3.70
CA ASP A 208 8.31 23.58 3.95
C ASP A 208 7.95 24.35 2.66
N ALA A 209 7.52 25.60 2.79
CA ALA A 209 7.39 26.47 1.63
C ALA A 209 8.74 26.58 0.89
N PRO A 210 8.79 26.57 -0.46
CA PRO A 210 7.66 26.71 -1.38
C PRO A 210 7.02 25.38 -1.82
N TYR A 211 7.46 24.23 -1.31
CA TYR A 211 6.97 22.93 -1.75
C TYR A 211 5.51 22.74 -1.36
N TRP A 212 4.79 21.96 -2.17
CA TRP A 212 3.51 21.37 -1.79
C TRP A 212 3.73 19.90 -1.44
N SER A 213 2.67 19.21 -0.99
CA SER A 213 2.75 17.82 -0.56
C SER A 213 1.57 17.03 -1.09
N VAL A 214 1.84 15.91 -1.75
CA VAL A 214 0.82 14.90 -2.05
C VAL A 214 1.32 13.52 -1.72
N ILE A 215 0.56 12.85 -0.85
CA ILE A 215 0.80 11.48 -0.43
C ILE A 215 -0.40 10.62 -0.81
N GLY A 216 -0.13 9.41 -1.31
CA GLY A 216 -1.12 8.36 -1.58
C GLY A 216 -1.13 7.23 -0.55
N GLY A 217 -0.09 7.14 0.28
CA GLY A 217 0.08 6.12 1.31
C GLY A 217 1.56 5.86 1.58
N PHE A 218 1.82 4.79 2.32
CA PHE A 218 3.17 4.30 2.57
C PHE A 218 3.23 2.78 2.39
N ARG A 219 4.43 2.30 2.08
CA ARG A 219 4.76 0.89 1.93
C ARG A 219 5.87 0.53 2.93
N LEU A 220 5.66 -0.58 3.65
CA LEU A 220 6.67 -1.24 4.45
C LEU A 220 7.07 -2.54 3.75
N THR A 221 8.32 -2.66 3.32
CA THR A 221 8.89 -3.87 2.73
C THR A 221 9.93 -4.45 3.68
N LEU A 222 9.92 -5.75 3.98
CA LEU A 222 10.92 -6.34 4.87
C LEU A 222 12.34 -6.07 4.33
N ALA A 223 13.21 -5.52 5.15
CA ALA A 223 14.54 -5.08 4.72
C ALA A 223 15.43 -6.26 4.27
N GLU A 224 15.21 -7.46 4.80
CA GLU A 224 15.90 -8.67 4.37
C GLU A 224 15.52 -9.13 2.97
N THR A 225 14.45 -8.57 2.40
CA THR A 225 13.95 -8.91 1.06
C THR A 225 14.16 -7.78 0.05
N VAL A 226 14.83 -6.69 0.48
CA VAL A 226 15.25 -5.60 -0.41
C VAL A 226 16.70 -5.88 -0.82
N GLU A 227 16.90 -6.42 -2.02
CA GLU A 227 18.23 -6.44 -2.64
C GLU A 227 18.64 -5.03 -3.13
N ALA A 228 19.95 -4.81 -3.23
CA ALA A 228 20.49 -3.59 -3.81
C ALA A 228 19.95 -3.40 -5.24
N THR A 229 19.73 -2.16 -5.65
CA THR A 229 19.18 -1.69 -6.94
C THR A 229 19.80 -2.26 -8.23
N ALA A 230 20.79 -3.16 -8.13
CA ALA A 230 21.44 -3.83 -9.25
C ALA A 230 20.60 -4.96 -9.87
N ASP A 231 19.64 -5.54 -9.15
CA ASP A 231 18.84 -6.70 -9.58
C ASP A 231 17.35 -6.35 -9.73
N LEU A 232 17.05 -5.19 -10.33
CA LEU A 232 15.69 -4.94 -10.83
C LEU A 232 15.38 -5.99 -11.92
N PRO A 233 14.20 -6.62 -11.88
CA PRO A 233 13.73 -7.51 -12.92
C PRO A 233 13.87 -6.82 -14.27
N ASP A 234 14.37 -7.53 -15.26
CA ASP A 234 14.11 -7.09 -16.63
C ASP A 234 12.59 -7.20 -16.91
N ASP A 235 12.09 -6.38 -17.83
CA ASP A 235 10.67 -6.33 -18.18
C ASP A 235 10.15 -7.70 -18.66
N GLU A 236 11.03 -8.56 -19.17
CA GLU A 236 10.71 -9.90 -19.67
C GLU A 236 10.39 -10.85 -18.50
N GLN A 237 11.20 -10.84 -17.44
CA GLN A 237 10.95 -11.60 -16.22
C GLN A 237 9.63 -11.18 -15.55
N LEU A 238 9.33 -9.88 -15.49
CA LEU A 238 8.06 -9.39 -14.95
C LEU A 238 6.87 -9.88 -15.79
N GLN A 239 6.98 -9.81 -17.12
CA GLN A 239 5.94 -10.30 -18.02
C GLN A 239 5.73 -11.82 -17.89
N ASP A 240 6.80 -12.59 -17.71
CA ASP A 240 6.74 -14.03 -17.52
C ASP A 240 6.03 -14.40 -16.21
N GLN A 241 6.31 -13.68 -15.13
CA GLN A 241 5.59 -13.83 -13.86
C GLN A 241 4.09 -13.50 -14.00
N LEU A 242 3.75 -12.38 -14.65
CA LEU A 242 2.36 -12.00 -14.90
C LEU A 242 1.62 -13.01 -15.77
N ARG A 243 2.30 -13.58 -16.78
CA ARG A 243 1.75 -14.65 -17.64
C ARG A 243 1.52 -15.94 -16.84
N ALA A 244 2.47 -16.31 -15.97
CA ALA A 244 2.31 -17.49 -15.10
C ALA A 244 1.11 -17.38 -14.15
N LEU A 245 0.85 -16.18 -13.62
CA LEU A 245 -0.33 -15.87 -12.80
C LEU A 245 -1.62 -15.70 -13.64
N GLY A 246 -1.50 -15.61 -14.96
CA GLY A 246 -2.61 -15.49 -15.92
C GLY A 246 -3.22 -14.09 -15.98
N TYR A 247 -2.41 -13.04 -15.77
CA TYR A 247 -2.77 -11.64 -15.98
C TYR A 247 -2.54 -11.17 -17.44
N LEU A 248 -1.65 -11.85 -18.18
CA LEU A 248 -1.33 -11.61 -19.59
C LEU A 248 -1.72 -12.80 -20.46
#